data_AF-A0A958KL13-F1
#
_entry.id   AF-A0A958KL13-F1
#
_cell.length_a   1.000
_cell.length_b   1.000
_cell.length_c   1.000
_cell.angle_alpha   90.00
_cell.angle_beta   90.00
_cell.angle_gamma   90.00
#
_symmetry.space_group_name_H-M   'P 1'
#
loop_
_entity.id
_entity.type
_entity.pdbx_description
1 polymer ?
#
loop_
_entity_poly.entity_id
_entity_poly.type
_entity_poly.pdbx_seq_one_letter_code
_entity_poly.pdbx_strand_id
1 'polypeptide(L)' 'AESAGMRRGDVVLEVGSQKIESTEDFRDATQGLEKGKPMLLLVRRGTNTIFLTLKLE' A
#
# COMPACT_ATOMS: atom_id res chain seq x y z
N ALA A 1 -7.84 -7.53 -12.32
CA ALA A 1 -7.91 -7.90 -10.90
C ALA A 1 -6.75 -8.82 -10.53
N GLU A 2 -5.52 -8.34 -10.68
CA GLU A 2 -4.37 -8.91 -9.98
C GLU A 2 -3.88 -7.78 -9.07
N SER A 3 -4.46 -7.71 -7.88
CA SER A 3 -4.21 -6.64 -6.92
C SER A 3 -2.76 -6.65 -6.46
N ALA A 4 -1.84 -6.04 -7.23
CA ALA A 4 -0.48 -5.65 -6.82
C ALA A 4 0.39 -6.71 -6.09
N GLY A 5 0.06 -8.00 -6.18
CA GLY A 5 0.68 -9.04 -5.33
C GLY A 5 0.36 -8.92 -3.83
N MET A 6 -0.63 -8.10 -3.44
CA MET A 6 -1.14 -8.02 -2.07
C MET A 6 -1.89 -9.29 -1.71
N ARG A 7 -1.67 -9.77 -0.50
CA ARG A 7 -2.28 -10.97 0.05
C ARG A 7 -3.04 -10.62 1.32
N ARG A 8 -4.11 -11.38 1.59
CA ARG A 8 -4.78 -11.29 2.89
C ARG A 8 -3.78 -11.59 4.00
N GLY A 9 -3.76 -10.74 5.01
CA GLY A 9 -2.79 -10.79 6.11
C GLY A 9 -1.60 -9.84 5.95
N ASP A 10 -1.46 -9.16 4.80
CA ASP A 10 -0.49 -8.06 4.68
C ASP A 10 -0.97 -6.86 5.51
N VAL A 11 -0.06 -6.28 6.29
CA VAL A 11 -0.29 -5.06 7.06
C VAL A 11 0.47 -3.92 6.40
N VAL A 12 -0.25 -2.90 5.93
CA VAL A 12 0.37 -1.71 5.34
C VAL A 12 1.01 -0.88 6.43
N LEU A 13 2.29 -0.53 6.24
CA LEU A 13 3.06 0.32 7.14
C LEU A 13 3.32 1.70 6.52
N GLU A 14 3.55 1.76 5.21
CA GLU A 14 3.84 3.00 4.50
C GLU A 14 3.25 2.98 3.08
N VAL A 15 2.83 4.16 2.61
CA VAL A 15 2.30 4.41 1.27
C VAL A 15 3.11 5.55 0.65
N GLY A 16 3.92 5.22 -0.36
CA GLY A 16 4.90 6.14 -0.95
C GLY A 16 5.96 6.56 0.07
N SER A 17 5.87 7.80 0.56
CA SER A 17 6.73 8.36 1.60
C SER A 17 5.97 8.75 2.88
N GLN A 18 4.70 8.34 2.99
CA GLN A 18 3.87 8.54 4.16
C GLN A 18 3.80 7.28 5.02
N LYS A 19 4.05 7.43 6.32
CA LYS A 19 3.73 6.40 7.32
C LYS A 19 2.23 6.31 7.53
N ILE A 20 1.75 5.09 7.66
CA ILE A 20 0.34 4.77 7.88
C ILE A 20 0.25 4.12 9.25
N GLU A 21 -0.40 4.81 10.18
CA GLU A 21 -0.62 4.31 11.54
C GLU A 21 -2.09 3.93 11.77
N SER A 22 -3.00 4.47 10.94
CA SER A 22 -4.42 4.21 11.00
C SER A 22 -5.04 3.92 9.63
N THR A 23 -6.26 3.39 9.64
CA THR A 23 -7.03 3.17 8.40
C THR A 23 -7.45 4.47 7.72
N GLU A 24 -7.56 5.56 8.47
CA GLU A 24 -7.83 6.90 7.94
C GLU A 24 -6.62 7.43 7.17
N ASP A 25 -5.41 7.32 7.74
CA ASP A 25 -4.18 7.70 7.03
C ASP A 25 -4.04 6.96 5.70
N PHE A 26 -4.36 5.66 5.69
CA PHE A 26 -4.34 4.86 4.47
C PHE A 26 -5.34 5.38 3.44
N ARG A 27 -6.54 5.76 3.88
CA ARG A 27 -7.57 6.30 3.00
C ARG A 27 -7.14 7.65 2.41
N ASP A 28 -6.60 8.55 3.21
CA ASP A 28 -6.11 9.85 2.74
C ASP A 28 -4.92 9.68 1.77
N ALA A 29 -3.95 8.82 2.13
CA ALA A 29 -2.80 8.52 1.28
C ALA A 29 -3.21 7.85 -0.05
N THR A 30 -4.31 7.09 -0.07
CA THR A 30 -4.84 6.48 -1.30
C THR A 30 -5.79 7.39 -2.09
N GLN A 31 -6.41 8.38 -1.45
CA GLN A 31 -7.29 9.36 -2.12
C GLN A 31 -6.52 10.33 -3.02
N GLY A 32 -5.29 10.66 -2.66
CA GLY A 32 -4.40 11.49 -3.49
C GLY A 32 -3.81 10.76 -4.71
N LEU A 33 -4.13 9.47 -4.93
CA LEU A 33 -3.52 8.67 -5.98
C LEU A 33 -4.19 8.89 -7.32
N GLU A 34 -3.41 9.39 -8.27
CA GLU A 34 -3.80 9.41 -9.67
C GLU A 34 -3.86 7.97 -10.21
N LYS A 35 -5.01 7.63 -10.79
CA LYS A 35 -5.23 6.35 -11.47
C LYS A 35 -4.13 6.11 -12.51
N GLY A 36 -3.58 4.90 -12.52
CA GLY A 36 -2.52 4.48 -13.43
C GLY A 36 -1.09 4.80 -12.98
N LYS A 37 -0.87 5.63 -11.94
CA LYS A 37 0.49 5.84 -11.40
C LYS A 37 0.91 4.69 -10.48
N PRO A 38 2.08 4.07 -10.71
CA PRO A 38 2.60 3.07 -9.79
C PRO A 38 3.07 3.73 -8.48
N MET A 39 2.70 3.13 -7.35
CA MET A 39 3.08 3.60 -6.02
C MET A 39 3.73 2.47 -5.22
N LEU A 40 4.79 2.81 -4.48
CA LEU A 40 5.41 1.89 -3.54
C LEU A 40 4.58 1.78 -2.25
N LEU A 41 4.35 0.57 -1.78
CA LEU A 41 3.75 0.25 -0.50
C LEU A 41 4.74 -0.54 0.33
N LEU A 42 4.98 -0.13 1.57
CA LEU A 42 5.67 -0.98 2.53
C LEU A 42 4.62 -1.82 3.26
N VAL A 43 4.72 -3.14 3.14
CA VAL A 43 3.82 -4.05 3.83
C VAL A 43 4.60 -5.05 4.69
N ARG A 44 4.04 -5.38 5.84
CA ARG A 44 4.50 -6.46 6.68
C ARG A 44 3.70 -7.72 6.40
N ARG A 45 4.39 -8.77 5.95
CA ARG A 45 3.86 -10.11 5.70
C ARG A 45 4.47 -11.09 6.70
N GLY A 46 3.71 -11.40 7.74
CA GLY A 46 4.22 -12.18 8.87
C GLY A 46 5.32 -11.42 9.61
N THR A 47 6.52 -12.00 9.65
CA THR A 47 7.71 -11.37 10.28
C THR A 47 8.55 -10.55 9.30
N ASN A 48 8.24 -10.61 8.01
CA ASN A 48 9.01 -9.92 6.96
C ASN A 48 8.32 -8.63 6.53
N THR A 49 9.13 -7.66 6.15
CA THR A 49 8.67 -6.41 5.56
C THR A 49 9.11 -6.36 4.10
N ILE A 50 8.17 -6.14 3.18
CA ILE A 50 8.40 -6.17 1.74
C ILE A 50 7.80 -4.92 1.09
N PHE A 51 8.44 -4.44 0.02
CA PHE A 51 7.89 -3.39 -0.82
C PHE A 51 7.04 -4.00 -1.93
N LEU A 52 5.81 -3.51 -2.09
CA LEU A 52 4.90 -3.86 -3.19
C LEU A 52 4.61 -2.63 -4.04
N THR A 53 4.34 -2.83 -5.32
CA THR A 53 3.94 -1.74 -6.21
C THR A 53 2.44 -1.82 -6.46
N LEU A 54 1.69 -0.84 -5.93
CA LEU A 54 0.27 -0.69 -6.20
C LEU A 54 0.07 0.13 -7.48
N LYS A 55 -0.78 -0.36 -8.36
CA LYS A 55 -1.30 0.41 -9.49
C LYS A 55 -2.82 0.37 -9.41
N LEU A 56 -3.45 1.51 -9.17
CA LEU A 56 -4.91 1.63 -9.32
C LEU A 56 -5.21 1.67 -10.81
N GLU A 57 -5.87 0.64 -11.34
CA GLU A 57 -6.51 0.69 -12.66
C GLU A 57 -7.88 1.38 -12.58
#